data_AF-A0A2T6GB85-F1
#
_entry.id   AF-A0A2T6GB85-F1
#
_cell.length_a   1.000
_cell.length_b   1.000
_cell.length_c   1.000
_cell.angle_alpha   90.00
_cell.angle_beta   90.00
_cell.angle_gamma   90.00
#
_symmetry.space_group_name_H-M   'P 1'
#
loop_
_entity.id
_entity.type
_entity.pdbx_description
1 polymer ?
#
loop_
_entity_poly.entity_id
_entity_poly.type
_entity_poly.pdbx_seq_one_letter_code
_entity_poly.pdbx_strand_id
1 'polypeptide(L)'
;MSNALFETSEEVVNELAASCARKLAKWYGGIDEAIAALEADPADLGDLALRDVIKDQRRMALKVYMNPQAFSLQIFNLIKATN
;
A
#
# COMPACT_ATOMS: atom_id res chain seq x y z
N MET A 1 26.25 22.17 -1.49
CA MET A 1 25.80 20.80 -1.17
C MET A 1 24.48 20.59 -1.90
N SER A 2 24.44 19.74 -2.92
CA SER A 2 23.21 19.36 -3.58
C SER A 2 22.41 18.49 -2.62
N ASN A 3 21.34 19.04 -2.03
CA ASN A 3 20.31 18.20 -1.43
C ASN A 3 19.78 17.33 -2.57
N ALA A 4 20.13 16.05 -2.59
CA ALA A 4 19.36 15.08 -3.33
C ALA A 4 17.98 15.07 -2.67
N LEU A 5 17.05 15.88 -3.19
CA LEU A 5 15.64 15.62 -2.94
C LEU A 5 15.41 14.23 -3.50
N PHE A 6 15.15 13.28 -2.61
CA PHE A 6 14.58 11.99 -2.98
C PHE A 6 13.15 12.28 -3.47
N GLU A 7 13.03 12.81 -4.68
CA GLU A 7 11.76 13.12 -5.29
C GLU A 7 11.06 11.80 -5.61
N THR A 8 9.93 11.56 -4.96
CA THR A 8 9.00 10.49 -5.33
C THR A 8 8.15 10.98 -6.49
N SER A 9 8.00 10.16 -7.53
CA SER A 9 7.11 10.52 -8.63
C SER A 9 5.66 10.57 -8.17
N GLU A 10 4.84 11.37 -8.85
CA GLU A 10 3.40 11.44 -8.60
C GLU A 10 2.75 10.06 -8.75
N GLU A 11 3.23 9.21 -9.66
CA GLU A 11 2.70 7.85 -9.79
C GLU A 11 2.91 7.02 -8.52
N VAL A 12 4.08 7.13 -7.88
CA VAL A 12 4.37 6.43 -6.62
C VAL A 12 3.48 6.93 -5.49
N VAL A 13 3.27 8.26 -5.42
CA VAL A 13 2.38 8.86 -4.41
C VAL A 13 0.94 8.40 -4.64
N ASN A 14 0.46 8.40 -5.88
CA ASN A 14 -0.89 7.97 -6.24
C ASN A 14 -1.14 6.50 -5.96
N GLU A 15 -0.18 5.61 -6.27
CA GLU A 15 -0.31 4.18 -5.95
C GLU A 15 -0.32 3.93 -4.44
N LEU A 16 0.45 4.70 -3.68
CA LEU A 16 0.46 4.62 -2.22
C LEU A 16 -0.87 5.10 -1.64
N ALA A 17 -1.41 6.21 -2.14
CA ALA A 17 -2.73 6.72 -1.76
C ALA A 17 -3.84 5.70 -2.07
N ALA A 18 -3.81 5.09 -3.27
CA ALA A 18 -4.75 4.04 -3.64
C ALA A 18 -4.63 2.80 -2.72
N SER A 19 -3.41 2.44 -2.32
CA SER A 19 -3.18 1.36 -1.35
C SER A 19 -3.76 1.68 0.03
N CYS A 20 -3.59 2.91 0.52
CA CYS A 20 -4.21 3.38 1.77
C CYS A 20 -5.75 3.34 1.68
N ALA A 21 -6.33 3.80 0.57
CA ALA A 21 -7.78 3.76 0.36
C ALA A 21 -8.32 2.32 0.38
N ARG A 22 -7.63 1.37 -0.28
CA ARG A 22 -7.99 -0.06 -0.23
C ARG A 22 -7.90 -0.64 1.17
N LYS A 23 -6.95 -0.19 1.99
CA LYS A 23 -6.83 -0.60 3.40
C LYS A 23 -7.98 -0.09 4.24
N LEU A 24 -8.30 1.19 4.13
CA LEU A 24 -9.42 1.82 4.83
C LEU A 24 -10.74 1.14 4.45
N ALA A 25 -11.00 0.95 3.15
CA ALA A 25 -12.20 0.24 2.68
C ALA A 25 -12.32 -1.17 3.28
N LYS A 26 -11.20 -1.88 3.43
CA LYS A 26 -11.17 -3.20 4.07
C LYS A 26 -11.46 -3.13 5.58
N TRP A 27 -10.99 -2.10 6.29
CA TRP A 27 -11.22 -1.95 7.73
C TRP A 27 -12.66 -1.59 8.06
N TYR A 28 -13.27 -0.74 7.25
CA TYR A 28 -14.61 -0.21 7.49
C TYR A 28 -15.72 -0.96 6.75
N GLY A 29 -15.38 -1.95 5.92
CA GLY A 29 -16.35 -2.82 5.25
C GLY A 29 -16.88 -2.29 3.92
N GLY A 30 -16.40 -1.13 3.47
CA GLY A 30 -16.80 -0.50 2.22
C GLY A 30 -16.11 0.84 2.01
N ILE A 31 -16.26 1.40 0.80
CA ILE A 31 -15.67 2.69 0.43
C ILE A 31 -16.38 3.82 1.15
N ASP A 32 -17.71 3.77 1.23
CA ASP A 32 -18.51 4.84 1.81
C ASP A 32 -18.25 4.97 3.32
N GLU A 33 -18.16 3.86 4.04
CA GLU A 33 -17.83 3.83 5.47
C GLU A 33 -16.39 4.28 5.73
N ALA A 34 -15.46 3.95 4.84
CA ALA A 34 -14.08 4.41 4.92
C ALA A 34 -13.95 5.93 4.71
N ILE A 35 -14.73 6.50 3.77
CA ILE A 35 -14.78 7.94 3.55
C ILE A 35 -15.37 8.63 4.78
N ALA A 36 -16.51 8.15 5.30
CA ALA A 36 -17.13 8.73 6.48
C ALA A 36 -16.21 8.71 7.71
N ALA A 37 -15.45 7.62 7.90
CA ALA A 37 -14.46 7.53 8.95
C ALA A 37 -13.30 8.52 8.75
N LEU A 38 -12.78 8.62 7.52
CA LEU A 38 -11.69 9.53 7.18
C LEU A 38 -12.11 11.01 7.32
N GLU A 39 -13.34 11.37 6.99
CA GLU A 39 -13.86 12.72 7.20
C GLU A 39 -14.01 13.07 8.68
N ALA A 40 -14.32 12.08 9.53
CA ALA A 40 -14.44 12.28 10.97
C ALA A 40 -13.08 12.46 11.67
N ASP A 41 -12.04 11.76 11.22
CA ASP A 41 -10.68 11.86 11.76
C ASP A 41 -9.59 11.64 10.69
N PRO A 42 -9.30 12.67 9.87
CA PRO A 42 -8.47 12.49 8.66
C PRO A 42 -6.99 12.28 8.95
N ALA A 43 -6.44 12.94 9.97
CA ALA A 43 -5.01 12.92 10.23
C ALA A 43 -4.55 11.59 10.82
N ASP A 44 -5.26 11.08 11.84
CA ASP A 44 -4.85 9.88 12.55
C ASP A 44 -5.14 8.62 11.71
N LEU A 45 -6.28 8.58 10.98
CA LEU A 45 -6.59 7.47 10.10
C LEU A 45 -5.70 7.43 8.85
N GLY A 46 -5.35 8.59 8.31
CA GLY A 46 -4.40 8.70 7.20
C GLY A 46 -3.01 8.15 7.59
N ASP A 47 -2.47 8.57 8.73
CA ASP A 47 -1.18 8.06 9.24
C ASP A 47 -1.25 6.56 9.56
N LEU A 48 -2.34 6.10 10.19
CA LEU A 48 -2.55 4.69 10.51
C LEU A 48 -2.55 3.81 9.24
N ALA A 49 -3.32 4.21 8.23
CA ALA A 49 -3.39 3.50 6.95
C ALA A 49 -2.02 3.46 6.27
N LEU A 50 -1.31 4.59 6.24
CA LEU A 50 0.03 4.68 5.66
C LEU A 50 1.02 3.75 6.37
N ARG A 51 1.04 3.74 7.70
CA ARG A 51 1.94 2.84 8.47
C ARG A 51 1.66 1.37 8.20
N ASP A 52 0.40 0.98 8.05
CA ASP A 52 0.05 -0.41 7.74
C ASP A 52 0.45 -0.79 6.31
N VAL A 53 0.26 0.10 5.34
CA VAL A 53 0.74 -0.10 3.95
C VAL A 53 2.25 -0.27 3.91
N ILE A 54 3.01 0.61 4.59
CA ILE A 54 4.48 0.52 4.66
C ILE A 54 4.91 -0.80 5.31
N LYS A 55 4.19 -1.27 6.34
CA LYS A 55 4.48 -2.55 7.00
C LYS A 55 4.31 -3.73 6.05
N ASP A 56 3.26 -3.73 5.24
CA ASP A 56 3.04 -4.78 4.24
C ASP A 56 4.06 -4.72 3.10
N GLN A 57 4.42 -3.53 2.62
CA GLN A 57 5.50 -3.35 1.65
C GLN A 57 6.84 -3.88 2.18
N ARG A 58 7.18 -3.59 3.44
CA ARG A 58 8.41 -4.13 4.09
C ARG A 58 8.38 -5.65 4.18
N ARG A 59 7.25 -6.24 4.57
CA ARG A 59 7.09 -7.71 4.61
C ARG A 59 7.24 -8.33 3.23
N MET A 60 6.66 -7.70 2.21
CA MET A 60 6.80 -8.13 0.82
C MET A 60 8.27 -8.06 0.38
N ALA A 61 8.94 -6.93 0.59
CA ALA A 61 10.35 -6.77 0.25
C ALA A 61 11.23 -7.83 0.93
N LEU A 62 11.02 -8.10 2.22
CA LEU A 62 11.74 -9.17 2.92
C LEU A 62 11.49 -10.54 2.28
N LYS A 63 10.25 -10.88 1.91
CA LYS A 63 9.94 -12.14 1.21
C LYS A 63 10.67 -12.23 -0.13
N VAL A 64 10.68 -11.14 -0.91
CA VAL A 64 11.41 -11.05 -2.19
C VAL A 64 12.89 -11.33 -1.96
N TYR A 65 13.52 -10.66 -0.99
CA TYR A 65 14.95 -10.81 -0.74
C TYR A 65 15.32 -12.20 -0.19
N MET A 66 14.47 -12.79 0.65
CA MET A 66 14.74 -14.11 1.24
C MET A 66 14.57 -15.26 0.26
N ASN A 67 13.60 -15.17 -0.66
CA ASN A 67 13.38 -16.21 -1.67
C ASN A 67 12.77 -15.63 -2.97
N PRO A 68 13.60 -15.05 -3.84
CA PRO A 68 13.13 -14.40 -5.07
C PRO A 68 12.37 -15.36 -5.99
N GLN A 69 12.80 -16.63 -6.08
CA GLN A 69 12.20 -17.62 -6.97
C GLN A 69 10.80 -18.06 -6.51
N ALA A 70 10.63 -18.30 -5.21
CA ALA A 70 9.30 -18.64 -4.68
C ALA A 70 8.33 -17.46 -4.81
N PHE A 71 8.82 -16.23 -4.60
CA PHE A 71 7.99 -15.04 -4.74
C PHE A 71 7.60 -14.77 -6.20
N SER A 72 8.52 -14.96 -7.16
CA SER A 72 8.17 -14.81 -8.59
C SER A 72 7.10 -15.82 -9.02
N LEU A 73 7.17 -17.07 -8.54
CA LEU A 73 6.13 -18.07 -8.79
C LEU A 73 4.77 -17.67 -8.19
N GLN A 74 4.75 -17.06 -7.00
CA GLN A 74 3.51 -16.53 -6.41
C GLN A 74 2.89 -15.43 -7.28
N ILE A 75 3.70 -14.51 -7.81
CA ILE A 75 3.24 -13.48 -8.74
C ILE A 75 2.64 -14.13 -10.00
N PHE A 76 3.35 -15.06 -10.63
CA PHE A 76 2.87 -15.72 -11.85
C PHE A 76 1.54 -16.43 -11.63
N ASN A 77 1.38 -17.12 -10.49
CA ASN A 77 0.13 -17.78 -10.15
C ASN A 77 -1.02 -16.79 -9.93
N LEU A 78 -0.75 -15.63 -9.31
CA LEU A 78 -1.75 -14.59 -9.10
C LEU A 78 -2.21 -13.96 -10.43
N ILE A 79 -1.27 -13.66 -11.32
CA ILE A 79 -1.56 -13.13 -12.66
C ILE A 79 -2.42 -14.12 -13.44
N LYS A 80 -2.09 -15.42 -13.38
CA LYS A 80 -2.87 -16.46 -14.04
C LYS A 80 -4.28 -16.64 -13.47
N ALA A 81 -4.49 -16.36 -12.18
CA ALA A 81 -5.81 -16.47 -11.56
C ALA A 81 -6.73 -15.29 -11.88
N THR A 82 -6.17 -14.15 -12.34
CA THR A 82 -6.90 -12.91 -12.59
C THR A 82 -7.22 -12.70 -14.08
N ASN A 83 -6.65 -13.52 -14.97
CA ASN A 83 -6.91 -13.56 -16.41
C ASN A 83 -7.72 -14.80 -16.78
#